data_AF-A0A2R6H7G5-F1
#
_entry.id   AF-A0A2R6H7G5-F1
#
_cell.length_a   1.000
_cell.length_b   1.000
_cell.length_c   1.000
_cell.angle_alpha   90.00
_cell.angle_beta   90.00
_cell.angle_gamma   90.00
#
_symmetry.space_group_name_H-M   'P 1'
#
loop_
_entity.id
_entity.type
_entity.pdbx_description
1 polymer ?
#
loop_
_entity_poly.entity_id
_entity_poly.type
_entity_poly.pdbx_seq_one_letter_code
_entity_poly.pdbx_strand_id
1 'polypeptide(L)'
;MSKITFRADDELIEGLEALDASKSAAMREALRAYLDAPARDAGGNEGDSLDTLVAERVDAIIDERLEAFARQEPQDVNVNITLDGDSVVSSDASTPERKTPSEEAVEASDAARKTCGQCGEKLDSDHVYCPNCGEKAARRAFCDCGDELRSDWAFCPGCGRRTPAADVLDRS
;
A
#
# COMPACT_ATOMS: atom_id res chain seq x y z
N MET A 1 -20.36 -22.13 -4.78
CA MET A 1 -19.21 -23.00 -4.52
C MET A 1 -18.00 -22.41 -5.24
N SER A 2 -17.07 -21.83 -4.49
CA SER A 2 -15.88 -21.21 -5.08
C SER A 2 -14.88 -22.29 -5.47
N LYS A 3 -14.45 -22.28 -6.74
CA LYS A 3 -13.40 -23.18 -7.24
C LYS A 3 -12.07 -22.43 -7.17
N ILE A 4 -11.08 -23.01 -6.51
CA ILE A 4 -9.70 -22.48 -6.45
C ILE A 4 -8.84 -23.29 -7.41
N THR A 5 -8.09 -22.61 -8.28
CA THR A 5 -7.16 -23.23 -9.24
C THR A 5 -5.73 -22.86 -8.87
N PHE A 6 -4.87 -23.87 -8.73
CA PHE A 6 -3.45 -23.68 -8.41
C PHE A 6 -2.59 -23.87 -9.65
N ARG A 7 -1.55 -23.04 -9.78
CA ARG A 7 -0.41 -23.33 -10.65
C ARG A 7 0.63 -24.05 -9.80
N ALA A 8 1.05 -25.22 -10.24
CA ALA A 8 2.09 -26.02 -9.60
C ALA A 8 3.25 -26.15 -10.59
N ASP A 9 4.48 -26.10 -10.08
CA ASP A 9 5.67 -26.46 -10.84
C ASP A 9 5.82 -27.99 -10.90
N ASP A 10 6.72 -28.46 -11.78
CA ASP A 10 6.92 -29.88 -12.02
C ASP A 10 7.41 -30.62 -10.76
N GLU A 11 8.21 -29.95 -9.93
CA GLU A 11 8.70 -30.49 -8.66
C GLU A 11 7.56 -30.71 -7.65
N LEU A 12 6.67 -29.72 -7.49
CA LEU A 12 5.50 -29.85 -6.63
C LEU A 12 4.53 -30.91 -7.15
N ILE A 13 4.37 -31.03 -8.47
CA ILE A 13 3.55 -32.07 -9.09
C ILE A 13 4.11 -33.46 -8.78
N GLU A 14 5.42 -33.66 -8.95
CA GLU A 14 6.09 -34.92 -8.64
C GLU A 14 5.97 -35.29 -7.16
N GLY A 15 6.20 -34.33 -6.26
CA GLY A 15 6.01 -34.52 -4.82
C GLY A 15 4.57 -34.88 -4.43
N LEU A 16 3.57 -34.32 -5.13
CA LEU A 16 2.15 -34.65 -4.95
C LEU A 16 1.78 -36.03 -5.48
N GLU A 17 2.46 -36.51 -6.52
CA GLU A 17 2.22 -37.83 -7.10
C GLU A 17 2.88 -38.96 -6.31
N ALA A 18 3.93 -38.65 -5.55
CA ALA A 18 4.55 -39.58 -4.62
C ALA A 18 3.72 -39.85 -3.36
N LEU A 19 2.71 -39.01 -3.07
CA LEU A 19 1.83 -39.15 -1.91
C LEU A 19 0.69 -40.15 -2.21
N ASP A 20 0.47 -41.11 -1.31
CA ASP A 20 -0.63 -42.10 -1.39
C ASP A 20 -2.04 -41.48 -1.19
N ALA A 21 -2.11 -40.19 -0.86
CA ALA A 21 -3.37 -39.46 -0.68
C ALA A 21 -3.85 -38.86 -2.01
N SER A 22 -5.18 -38.69 -2.18
CA SER A 22 -5.69 -37.98 -3.35
C SER A 22 -5.15 -36.54 -3.41
N LYS A 23 -4.83 -36.02 -4.60
CA LYS A 23 -4.29 -34.65 -4.79
C LYS A 23 -5.13 -33.58 -4.07
N SER A 24 -6.46 -33.71 -4.10
CA SER A 24 -7.37 -32.79 -3.39
C SER A 24 -7.42 -32.99 -1.87
N ALA A 25 -7.08 -34.17 -1.36
CA ALA A 25 -6.95 -34.43 0.07
C ALA A 25 -5.64 -33.85 0.60
N ALA A 26 -4.52 -34.13 -0.06
CA ALA A 26 -3.20 -33.58 0.27
C ALA A 26 -3.23 -32.04 0.31
N MET A 27 -3.83 -31.40 -0.70
CA MET A 27 -3.99 -29.93 -0.75
C MET A 27 -4.84 -29.38 0.40
N ARG A 28 -5.93 -30.06 0.76
CA ARG A 28 -6.81 -29.62 1.85
C ARG A 28 -6.16 -29.80 3.22
N GLU A 29 -5.35 -30.83 3.39
CA GLU A 29 -4.59 -31.06 4.61
C GLU A 29 -3.46 -30.04 4.77
N ALA A 30 -2.68 -29.80 3.72
CA ALA A 30 -1.64 -28.77 3.71
C ALA A 30 -2.21 -27.37 3.97
N LEU A 31 -3.33 -27.01 3.33
CA LEU A 31 -3.98 -25.73 3.56
C LEU A 31 -4.49 -25.59 4.99
N ARG A 32 -5.04 -26.65 5.59
CA ARG A 32 -5.44 -26.63 7.01
C ARG A 32 -4.22 -26.49 7.91
N ALA A 33 -3.15 -27.25 7.67
CA ALA A 33 -1.94 -27.15 8.46
C ALA A 33 -1.29 -25.76 8.37
N TYR A 34 -1.35 -25.09 7.22
CA TYR A 34 -0.84 -23.73 7.04
C TYR A 34 -1.71 -22.69 7.74
N LEU A 35 -3.03 -22.82 7.69
CA LEU A 35 -3.97 -21.90 8.33
C LEU A 35 -4.07 -22.09 9.85
N ASP A 36 -3.87 -23.31 10.33
CA ASP A 36 -3.93 -23.69 11.74
C ASP A 36 -2.56 -23.60 12.42
N ALA A 37 -1.48 -23.45 11.65
CA ALA A 37 -0.21 -23.03 12.19
C ALA A 37 -0.40 -21.63 12.80
N PRO A 38 -0.26 -21.45 14.13
CA PRO A 38 -0.31 -20.13 14.73
C PRO A 38 0.79 -19.35 14.06
N ALA A 39 0.43 -18.30 13.30
CA ALA A 39 1.27 -17.50 12.41
C ALA A 39 2.73 -17.68 12.80
N ARG A 40 3.37 -18.73 12.25
CA ARG A 40 4.70 -19.11 12.72
C ARG A 40 5.52 -17.90 12.41
N ASP A 41 6.20 -17.39 13.42
CA ASP A 41 7.26 -16.39 13.37
C ASP A 41 8.29 -16.79 12.29
N ALA A 42 7.92 -16.68 11.03
CA ALA A 42 8.75 -16.85 9.85
C ALA A 42 9.52 -15.55 9.62
N GLY A 43 10.13 -15.07 10.70
CA GLY A 43 10.97 -13.87 10.79
C GLY A 43 12.01 -13.95 11.91
N GLY A 44 12.01 -14.99 12.76
CA GLY A 44 12.98 -15.14 13.83
C GLY A 44 14.23 -15.89 13.38
N ASN A 45 15.23 -15.17 12.85
CA ASN A 45 16.66 -15.41 13.20
C ASN A 45 17.64 -14.39 12.57
N GLU A 46 17.26 -13.63 11.54
CA GLU A 46 18.13 -12.58 10.96
C GLU A 46 17.61 -11.16 11.28
N GLY A 47 16.29 -10.98 11.30
CA GLY A 47 15.63 -9.73 11.69
C GLY A 47 15.84 -9.38 13.17
N ASP A 48 15.81 -10.37 14.07
CA ASP A 48 16.02 -10.12 15.51
C ASP A 48 17.41 -9.53 15.81
N SER A 49 18.43 -9.90 15.03
CA SER A 49 19.77 -9.31 15.17
C SER A 49 19.82 -7.86 14.71
N LEU A 50 19.17 -7.54 13.59
CA LEU A 50 19.13 -6.17 13.05
C LEU A 50 18.21 -5.29 13.90
N ASP A 51 17.03 -5.78 14.27
CA ASP A 51 16.06 -5.09 15.09
C ASP A 51 16.61 -4.84 16.50
N THR A 52 17.38 -5.78 17.06
CA THR A 52 18.11 -5.54 18.32
C THR A 52 19.16 -4.44 18.17
N LEU A 53 19.95 -4.46 17.10
CA LEU A 53 20.96 -3.42 16.83
C LEU A 53 20.33 -2.06 16.53
N VAL A 54 19.18 -2.04 15.87
CA VAL A 54 18.40 -0.84 15.57
C VAL A 54 17.79 -0.29 16.86
N ALA A 55 17.21 -1.13 17.71
CA ALA A 55 16.68 -0.73 19.00
C ALA A 55 17.77 -0.09 19.87
N GLU A 56 18.92 -0.75 20.02
CA GLU A 56 20.07 -0.22 20.76
C GLU A 56 20.55 1.13 20.18
N ARG A 57 20.59 1.26 18.85
CA ARG A 57 20.99 2.52 18.20
C ARG A 57 19.97 3.63 18.39
N VAL A 58 18.68 3.32 18.31
CA VAL A 58 17.59 4.29 18.49
C VAL A 58 17.55 4.79 19.93
N ASP A 59 17.66 3.89 20.91
CA ASP A 59 17.71 4.26 22.33
C ASP A 59 18.88 5.21 22.60
N ALA A 60 20.06 4.92 22.07
CA ALA A 60 21.23 5.81 22.20
C ALA A 60 21.02 7.19 21.56
N ILE A 61 20.33 7.28 20.41
CA ILE A 61 20.01 8.56 19.75
C ILE A 61 18.97 9.34 20.56
N ILE A 62 17.97 8.65 21.11
CA ILE A 62 16.93 9.26 21.93
C ILE A 62 17.54 9.83 23.20
N ASP A 63 18.41 9.07 23.89
CA ASP A 63 19.09 9.54 25.10
C ASP A 63 19.96 10.77 24.83
N GLU A 64 20.78 10.76 23.78
CA GLU A 64 21.60 11.92 23.38
C GLU A 64 20.72 13.15 23.12
N ARG A 65 19.58 12.95 22.44
CA ARG A 65 18.66 14.03 22.09
C ARG A 65 17.89 14.53 23.30
N LEU A 66 17.44 13.64 24.19
CA LEU A 66 16.78 13.98 25.46
C LEU A 66 17.73 14.74 26.39
N GLU A 67 19.01 14.35 26.47
CA GLU A 67 20.01 15.10 27.22
C GLU A 67 20.25 16.49 26.63
N ALA A 68 20.26 16.62 25.30
CA ALA A 68 20.36 17.92 24.63
C ALA A 68 19.11 18.78 24.91
N PHE A 69 17.92 18.18 24.91
CA PHE A 69 16.66 18.86 25.25
C PHE A 69 16.59 19.22 26.74
N ALA A 70 17.09 18.39 27.65
CA ALA A 70 17.09 18.67 29.09
C ALA A 70 18.02 19.83 29.49
N ARG A 71 19.03 20.14 28.66
CA ARG A 71 19.87 21.34 28.82
C ARG A 71 19.16 22.62 28.35
N GLN A 72 18.06 22.49 27.60
CA GLN A 72 17.22 23.59 27.17
C GLN A 72 16.09 23.73 28.20
N GLU A 73 15.98 24.90 28.86
CA GLU A 73 15.01 25.11 29.94
C GLU A 73 13.60 24.60 29.57
N PRO A 74 12.88 23.97 30.52
CA PRO A 74 11.55 23.44 30.25
C PRO A 74 10.64 24.58 29.79
N GLN A 75 10.29 24.56 28.50
CA GLN A 75 9.37 25.53 27.94
C GLN A 75 7.96 25.06 28.27
N ASP A 76 7.20 25.87 29.01
CA ASP A 76 5.79 25.60 29.28
C ASP A 76 5.00 25.68 27.96
N VAL A 77 4.76 24.53 27.33
CA VAL A 77 3.96 24.44 26.10
C VAL A 77 2.49 24.29 26.46
N ASN A 78 1.71 25.34 26.19
CA ASN A 78 0.26 25.30 26.34
C ASN A 78 -0.35 24.59 25.11
N VAL A 79 -0.87 23.38 25.30
CA VAL A 79 -1.57 22.63 24.26
C VAL A 79 -3.08 22.73 24.50
N ASN A 80 -3.78 23.45 23.63
CA ASN A 80 -5.23 23.50 23.64
C ASN A 80 -5.78 22.37 22.76
N ILE A 81 -6.36 21.35 23.38
CA ILE A 81 -6.94 20.20 22.68
C ILE A 81 -8.45 20.42 22.59
N THR A 82 -8.94 20.81 21.41
CA THR A 82 -10.37 20.79 21.10
C THR A 82 -10.72 19.43 20.52
N LEU A 83 -11.50 18.65 21.27
CA LEU A 83 -12.15 17.45 20.74
C LEU A 83 -13.44 17.86 20.04
N ASP A 84 -13.40 17.99 18.73
CA ASP A 84 -14.61 18.08 17.89
C ASP A 84 -15.30 16.72 17.87
N GLY A 85 -16.11 16.48 18.90
CA GLY A 85 -17.03 15.36 18.97
C GLY A 85 -18.17 15.57 17.99
N ASP A 86 -18.35 14.58 17.11
CA ASP A 86 -19.45 14.46 16.16
C ASP A 86 -20.82 14.69 16.84
N SER A 87 -21.35 15.89 16.67
CA SER A 87 -22.73 16.24 17.02
C SER A 87 -23.34 17.01 15.87
N VAL A 88 -24.17 16.30 15.12
CA VAL A 88 -25.03 16.81 14.07
C VAL A 88 -26.07 17.78 14.66
N VAL A 89 -25.99 19.08 14.35
CA VAL A 89 -27.16 19.95 14.13
C VAL A 89 -26.81 21.18 13.28
N SER A 90 -27.72 21.47 12.36
CA SER A 90 -27.79 22.57 11.40
C SER A 90 -27.68 23.98 12.00
N SER A 91 -27.19 24.95 11.22
CA SER A 91 -27.97 26.09 10.66
C SER A 91 -27.07 27.20 10.07
N ASP A 92 -27.32 27.47 8.79
CA ASP A 92 -27.38 28.79 8.11
C ASP A 92 -26.25 29.84 8.09
N ALA A 93 -25.80 30.08 6.85
CA ALA A 93 -25.53 31.35 6.16
C ALA A 93 -24.57 32.41 6.72
N SER A 94 -23.50 32.67 5.95
CA SER A 94 -23.20 34.01 5.38
C SER A 94 -22.08 33.93 4.35
N THR A 95 -22.45 34.03 3.07
CA THR A 95 -21.55 34.29 1.93
C THR A 95 -21.14 35.77 1.92
N PRO A 96 -19.85 36.09 1.73
CA PRO A 96 -19.43 37.33 1.09
C PRO A 96 -18.94 37.02 -0.32
N GLU A 97 -19.70 37.47 -1.33
CA GLU A 97 -19.27 37.50 -2.73
C GLU A 97 -18.03 38.41 -2.89
N ARG A 98 -16.89 37.81 -3.24
CA ARG A 98 -15.66 38.51 -3.59
C ARG A 98 -15.59 38.67 -5.11
N LYS A 99 -15.61 39.91 -5.60
CA LYS A 99 -15.39 40.25 -7.02
C LYS A 99 -13.90 40.36 -7.34
N THR A 100 -13.25 39.23 -7.57
CA THR A 100 -11.96 39.14 -8.27
C THR A 100 -11.95 37.80 -9.03
N PRO A 101 -11.80 37.76 -10.37
CA PRO A 101 -11.55 36.51 -11.04
C PRO A 101 -10.11 36.11 -10.73
N SER A 102 -9.95 35.34 -9.65
CA SER A 102 -8.70 34.64 -9.32
C SER A 102 -8.65 33.37 -10.17
N GLU A 103 -7.50 33.11 -10.77
CA GLU A 103 -7.19 32.00 -11.66
C GLU A 103 -7.19 30.64 -10.93
N GLU A 104 -8.35 30.24 -10.39
CA GLU A 104 -8.55 28.94 -9.73
C GLU A 104 -9.49 28.08 -10.59
N ALA A 105 -9.08 27.86 -11.84
CA ALA A 105 -9.75 26.95 -12.77
C ALA A 105 -8.93 25.67 -13.02
N VAL A 106 -8.05 25.29 -12.09
CA VAL A 106 -7.21 24.08 -12.22
C VAL A 106 -7.53 22.97 -11.19
N GLU A 107 -8.13 23.31 -10.05
CA GLU A 107 -8.45 22.35 -8.97
C GLU A 107 -9.84 21.68 -9.10
N ALA A 108 -10.59 21.94 -10.17
CA ALA A 108 -11.86 21.25 -10.44
C ALA A 108 -11.68 19.92 -11.22
N SER A 109 -10.46 19.62 -11.68
CA SER A 109 -10.18 18.44 -12.52
C SER A 109 -9.69 17.21 -11.75
N ASP A 110 -9.33 17.38 -10.48
CA ASP A 110 -8.80 16.30 -9.63
C ASP A 110 -9.90 15.57 -8.87
N ALA A 111 -10.95 16.27 -8.42
CA ALA A 111 -12.08 15.66 -7.72
C ALA A 111 -12.89 14.68 -8.62
N ALA A 112 -12.93 14.92 -9.93
CA ALA A 112 -13.59 14.04 -10.90
C ALA A 112 -12.76 12.79 -11.26
N ARG A 113 -11.47 12.74 -10.88
CA ARG A 113 -10.58 11.58 -11.09
C ARG A 113 -10.52 10.63 -9.89
N LYS A 114 -11.06 11.05 -8.73
CA LYS A 114 -11.13 10.27 -7.49
C LYS A 114 -12.33 9.32 -7.46
N THR A 115 -12.95 9.03 -8.60
CA THR A 115 -14.06 8.08 -8.68
C THR A 115 -13.81 7.09 -9.79
N CYS A 116 -14.03 5.81 -9.51
CA CYS A 116 -13.91 4.75 -10.49
C CYS A 116 -14.90 4.96 -11.64
N GLY A 117 -14.40 5.02 -12.88
CA GLY A 117 -15.23 5.19 -14.07
C GLY A 117 -16.14 4.00 -14.41
N GLN A 118 -15.94 2.85 -13.74
CA GLN A 118 -16.68 1.62 -14.01
C GLN A 118 -17.72 1.27 -12.93
N CYS A 119 -17.44 1.55 -11.65
CA CYS A 119 -18.35 1.24 -10.54
C CYS A 119 -18.78 2.46 -9.71
N GLY A 120 -18.22 3.65 -9.97
CA GLY A 120 -18.56 4.90 -9.27
C GLY A 120 -17.97 5.04 -7.86
N GLU A 121 -17.19 4.07 -7.39
CA GLU A 121 -16.58 4.08 -6.05
C GLU A 121 -15.56 5.21 -5.90
N LYS A 122 -15.46 5.82 -4.72
CA LYS A 122 -14.43 6.83 -4.45
C LYS A 122 -13.07 6.15 -4.25
N LEU A 123 -12.09 6.60 -5.01
CA LEU A 123 -10.72 6.11 -4.98
C LEU A 123 -9.85 7.15 -4.28
N ASP A 124 -9.07 6.69 -3.32
CA ASP A 124 -8.00 7.49 -2.75
C ASP A 124 -6.83 7.58 -3.75
N SER A 125 -6.03 8.65 -3.68
CA SER A 125 -4.93 8.90 -4.62
C SER A 125 -3.84 7.83 -4.60
N ASP A 126 -3.76 7.06 -3.51
CA ASP A 126 -2.74 6.03 -3.33
C ASP A 126 -3.17 4.66 -3.89
N HIS A 127 -4.45 4.50 -4.24
CA HIS A 127 -4.98 3.23 -4.75
C HIS A 127 -4.71 3.11 -6.25
N VAL A 128 -3.79 2.21 -6.64
CA VAL A 128 -3.47 1.89 -8.04
C VAL A 128 -4.65 1.22 -8.78
N TYR A 129 -5.45 0.44 -8.03
CA TYR A 129 -6.62 -0.26 -8.52
C TYR A 129 -7.84 0.03 -7.65
N CYS A 130 -9.02 0.03 -8.25
CA CYS A 130 -10.27 0.15 -7.53
C CYS A 130 -10.50 -1.08 -6.63
N PRO A 131 -10.64 -0.91 -5.30
CA PRO A 131 -10.87 -2.04 -4.39
C PRO A 131 -12.24 -2.70 -4.56
N ASN A 132 -13.18 -2.03 -5.22
CA ASN A 132 -14.54 -2.53 -5.44
C ASN A 132 -14.67 -3.33 -6.75
N CYS A 133 -14.10 -2.87 -7.87
CA CYS A 133 -14.26 -3.52 -9.17
C CYS A 133 -12.96 -3.95 -9.88
N GLY A 134 -11.78 -3.57 -9.35
CA GLY A 134 -10.48 -3.93 -9.91
C GLY A 134 -10.00 -3.08 -11.10
N GLU A 135 -10.75 -2.05 -11.52
CA GLU A 135 -10.35 -1.13 -12.59
C GLU A 135 -9.17 -0.23 -12.18
N LYS A 136 -8.26 0.09 -13.12
CA LYS A 136 -7.05 0.90 -12.83
C LYS A 136 -7.40 2.37 -12.58
N ALA A 137 -7.09 2.87 -11.40
CA ALA A 137 -7.46 4.21 -10.94
C ALA A 137 -6.63 5.32 -11.63
N ALA A 138 -5.35 5.05 -11.87
CA ALA A 138 -4.42 6.03 -12.42
C ALA A 138 -3.92 5.59 -13.81
N ARG A 139 -3.85 6.55 -14.73
CA ARG A 139 -3.20 6.39 -16.05
C ARG A 139 -1.66 6.45 -15.96
N ARG A 140 -1.09 6.42 -14.76
CA ARG A 140 0.36 6.38 -14.51
C ARG A 140 0.80 4.91 -14.59
N ALA A 141 1.84 4.65 -15.37
CA ALA A 141 2.37 3.30 -15.49
C ALA A 141 3.24 3.01 -14.26
N PHE A 142 3.01 1.88 -13.60
CA PHE A 142 3.84 1.40 -12.50
C PHE A 142 4.42 0.04 -12.89
N CYS A 143 5.64 -0.24 -12.45
CA CYS A 143 6.24 -1.57 -12.58
C CYS A 143 5.67 -2.50 -11.51
N ASP A 144 5.72 -3.82 -11.73
CA ASP A 144 5.34 -4.82 -10.73
C ASP A 144 6.22 -4.77 -9.47
N CYS A 145 7.38 -4.09 -9.51
CA CYS A 145 8.18 -3.81 -8.31
C CYS A 145 7.69 -2.60 -7.49
N GLY A 146 6.66 -1.87 -7.97
CA GLY A 146 6.10 -0.70 -7.29
C GLY A 146 6.69 0.64 -7.74
N ASP A 147 7.73 0.65 -8.58
CA ASP A 147 8.32 1.90 -9.09
C ASP A 147 7.43 2.57 -10.14
N GLU A 148 7.37 3.90 -10.10
CA GLU A 148 6.71 4.68 -11.14
C GLU A 148 7.50 4.62 -12.44
N LEU A 149 6.84 4.16 -13.51
CA LEU A 149 7.38 4.08 -14.84
C LEU A 149 6.87 5.24 -15.68
N ARG A 150 7.79 5.85 -16.42
CA ARG A 150 7.40 6.72 -17.53
C ARG A 150 7.01 5.86 -18.74
N SER A 151 6.08 6.36 -19.54
CA SER A 151 5.52 5.66 -20.71
C SER A 151 6.51 5.44 -21.86
N ASP A 152 7.69 6.06 -21.81
CA ASP A 152 8.77 5.99 -22.79
C ASP A 152 9.91 5.03 -22.39
N TRP A 153 9.82 4.36 -21.23
CA TRP A 153 10.89 3.50 -20.74
C TRP A 153 10.69 2.06 -21.12
N ALA A 154 11.65 1.43 -21.80
CA ALA A 154 11.61 0.01 -22.12
C ALA A 154 11.96 -0.90 -20.92
N PHE A 155 12.66 -0.37 -19.92
CA PHE A 155 13.12 -1.11 -18.73
C PHE A 155 12.86 -0.31 -17.44
N CYS A 156 12.51 -1.01 -16.37
CA CYS A 156 12.37 -0.42 -15.04
C CYS A 156 13.74 -0.12 -14.42
N PRO A 157 13.99 1.08 -13.86
CA PRO A 157 15.27 1.41 -13.23
C PRO A 157 15.49 0.72 -11.88
N GLY A 158 14.43 0.30 -11.17
CA GLY A 158 14.57 -0.34 -9.86
C GLY A 158 14.78 -1.85 -9.93
N CYS A 159 14.13 -2.55 -10.86
CA CYS A 159 14.22 -4.02 -10.96
C CYS A 159 14.74 -4.57 -12.30
N GLY A 160 15.02 -3.70 -13.29
CA GLY A 160 15.55 -4.10 -14.60
C GLY A 160 14.58 -4.90 -15.49
N ARG A 161 13.33 -5.14 -15.05
CA ARG A 161 12.32 -5.84 -15.86
C ARG A 161 11.86 -4.99 -17.05
N ARG A 162 11.49 -5.66 -18.15
CA ARG A 162 10.86 -5.01 -19.30
C ARG A 162 9.52 -4.43 -18.89
N THR A 163 9.23 -3.22 -19.37
CA THR A 163 7.95 -2.57 -19.13
C THR A 163 6.96 -2.87 -20.27
N PRO A 164 5.65 -2.68 -20.06
CA PRO A 164 4.66 -2.76 -21.12
C PRO A 164 4.87 -1.77 -22.28
N ALA A 165 5.66 -0.70 -22.08
CA ALA A 165 5.99 0.24 -23.14
C ALA A 165 6.98 -0.35 -24.16
N ALA A 166 7.81 -1.34 -23.76
CA ALA A 166 8.71 -2.04 -24.67
C ALA A 166 7.96 -2.91 -25.69
N ASP A 167 6.87 -3.55 -25.28
CA ASP A 167 6.07 -4.45 -26.14
C ASP A 167 5.36 -3.73 -27.30
N VAL A 168 5.20 -2.41 -27.20
CA VAL A 168 4.59 -1.59 -28.27
C VAL A 168 5.59 -1.30 -29.39
N LEU A 169 6.90 -1.27 -29.10
CA LEU A 169 7.95 -1.00 -30.09
C LEU A 169 8.36 -2.25 -30.89
N ASP A 170 8.16 -3.45 -30.36
CA ASP A 170 8.44 -4.72 -31.06
C ASP A 170 7.35 -5.09 -32.09
N ARG A 171 6.23 -4.35 -32.13
CA ARG A 171 5.09 -4.56 -33.05
C ARG A 171 5.06 -3.62 -34.27
N SER A 172 6.09 -2.80 -34.46
CA SER A 172 6.25 -1.91 -35.62
C SER A 172 7.22 -2.45 -36.67
#